data_AF-A0A9Q0D852-F1
#
_entry.id   AF-A0A9Q0D852-F1
#
_cell.length_a   1.000
_cell.length_b   1.000
_cell.length_c   1.000
_cell.angle_alpha   90.00
_cell.angle_beta   90.00
_cell.angle_gamma   90.00
#
_symmetry.space_group_name_H-M   'P 1'
#
loop_
_entity.id
_entity.type
_entity.pdbx_description
1 polymer ?
#
loop_
_entity_poly.entity_id
_entity_poly.type
_entity_poly.pdbx_seq_one_letter_code
_entity_poly.pdbx_strand_id
1 'polypeptide(L)'
;MIEQDFNLMFGDVTSAKFLEKWPTVSKKKVLDQSRGLTQTDDLQDLVQNAGSTTEVENGWDSDMSSIKVLVHLLPPSTQGRKRPGKLSARQASEHLVKFLK
;
A
#
# COMPACT_ATOMS: atom_id res chain seq x y z
N MET A 1 13.44 -2.03 1.00
CA MET A 1 12.49 -2.44 2.08
C MET A 1 11.29 -3.20 1.52
N ILE A 2 10.56 -2.64 0.54
CA ILE A 2 9.37 -3.27 -0.07
C ILE A 2 9.60 -4.72 -0.54
N GLU A 3 10.74 -5.00 -1.17
CA GLU A 3 11.03 -6.34 -1.72
C GLU A 3 11.09 -7.44 -0.65
N GLN A 4 11.69 -7.16 0.52
CA GLN A 4 11.75 -8.13 1.63
C GLN A 4 10.36 -8.47 2.16
N ASP A 5 9.53 -7.46 2.38
CA ASP A 5 8.18 -7.65 2.92
C ASP A 5 7.29 -8.38 1.91
N PHE A 6 7.42 -8.08 0.62
CA PHE A 6 6.71 -8.80 -0.44
C PHE A 6 7.16 -10.26 -0.53
N ASN A 7 8.46 -10.54 -0.53
CA ASN A 7 8.99 -11.91 -0.55
C ASN A 7 8.48 -12.71 0.64
N LEU A 8 8.42 -12.12 1.84
CA LEU A 8 7.89 -12.77 3.03
C LEU A 8 6.39 -13.08 2.91
N MET A 9 5.60 -12.20 2.29
CA MET A 9 4.14 -12.38 2.17
C MET A 9 3.71 -13.28 1.02
N PHE A 10 4.40 -13.23 -0.12
CA PHE A 10 3.97 -13.84 -1.38
C PHE A 10 4.94 -14.89 -1.94
N GLY A 11 6.14 -15.01 -1.35
CA GLY A 11 7.23 -15.85 -1.82
C GLY A 11 8.00 -15.24 -2.99
N ASP A 12 9.29 -15.62 -3.10
CA ASP A 12 10.25 -15.02 -4.04
C ASP A 12 9.76 -15.00 -5.50
N VAL A 13 9.18 -16.11 -5.97
CA VAL A 13 8.72 -16.25 -7.36
C VAL A 13 7.56 -15.30 -7.68
N THR A 14 6.63 -15.12 -6.74
CA THR A 14 5.45 -14.27 -6.94
C THR A 14 5.85 -12.81 -6.86
N SER A 15 6.67 -12.47 -5.88
CA SER A 15 7.17 -11.12 -5.66
C SER A 15 8.05 -10.64 -6.80
N ALA A 16 8.97 -11.46 -7.30
CA ALA A 16 9.78 -11.12 -8.47
C ALA A 16 8.92 -10.80 -9.70
N LYS A 17 7.92 -11.63 -10.01
CA LYS A 17 6.99 -11.39 -11.12
C LYS A 17 6.15 -10.12 -10.94
N PHE A 18 5.78 -9.81 -9.70
CA PHE A 18 5.03 -8.60 -9.39
C PHE A 18 5.89 -7.35 -9.54
N LEU A 19 7.09 -7.36 -8.97
CA LEU A 19 8.06 -6.26 -9.02
C LEU A 19 8.56 -6.00 -10.45
N GLU A 20 8.75 -7.05 -11.26
CA GLU A 20 9.08 -6.92 -12.69
C GLU A 20 8.02 -6.10 -13.45
N LYS A 21 6.75 -6.31 -13.13
CA LYS A 21 5.61 -5.61 -13.76
C LYS A 21 5.21 -4.33 -13.05
N TRP A 22 5.83 -4.03 -11.91
CA TRP A 22 5.46 -2.92 -11.05
C TRP A 22 5.60 -1.55 -11.74
N PRO A 23 6.80 -1.15 -12.20
CA PRO A 23 6.98 0.18 -12.79
C PRO A 23 6.27 0.36 -14.14
N THR A 24 5.96 -0.73 -14.84
CA THR A 24 5.45 -0.71 -16.22
C THR A 24 3.92 -0.82 -16.30
N VAL A 25 3.34 -1.82 -15.62
CA VAL A 25 1.92 -2.18 -15.79
C VAL A 25 1.13 -1.96 -14.51
N SER A 26 1.62 -2.46 -13.37
CA SER A 26 0.86 -2.46 -12.12
C SER A 26 0.67 -1.06 -11.56
N LYS A 27 1.74 -0.24 -11.50
CA LYS A 27 1.68 1.14 -11.00
C LYS A 27 0.72 2.01 -11.79
N LYS A 28 0.76 1.91 -13.13
CA LYS A 28 -0.18 2.59 -14.01
C LYS A 28 -1.63 2.19 -13.73
N LYS A 29 -1.91 0.90 -13.59
CA LYS A 29 -3.26 0.40 -13.27
C LYS A 29 -3.77 0.91 -11.93
N VAL A 30 -2.90 0.96 -10.92
CA VAL A 30 -3.24 1.49 -9.59
C VAL A 30 -3.63 2.96 -9.68
N LEU A 31 -2.87 3.78 -10.40
CA LEU A 31 -3.19 5.20 -10.63
C LEU A 31 -4.48 5.39 -11.43
N ASP A 32 -4.69 4.56 -12.46
CA ASP A 32 -5.91 4.65 -13.28
C ASP A 32 -7.16 4.25 -12.45
N GLN A 33 -7.04 3.26 -11.56
CA GLN A 33 -8.13 2.86 -10.67
C GLN A 33 -8.38 3.86 -9.53
N SER A 34 -7.33 4.50 -8.99
CA SER A 34 -7.49 5.45 -7.88
C SER A 34 -8.26 6.71 -8.26
N ARG A 35 -8.23 7.12 -9.53
CA ARG A 35 -9.02 8.24 -10.07
C ARG A 35 -10.52 8.00 -9.99
N GLY A 36 -10.96 6.75 -9.94
CA GLY A 36 -12.36 6.38 -9.78
C GLY A 36 -12.86 6.39 -8.33
N LEU A 37 -11.96 6.57 -7.36
CA LEU A 37 -12.31 6.65 -5.95
C LEU A 37 -12.73 8.06 -5.53
N THR A 38 -13.46 8.16 -4.43
CA THR A 38 -13.71 9.44 -3.76
C THR A 38 -12.37 10.05 -3.35
N GLN A 39 -12.03 11.19 -3.96
CA GLN A 39 -10.78 11.90 -3.68
C GLN A 39 -10.89 12.60 -2.33
N THR A 40 -10.22 12.03 -1.33
CA THR A 40 -9.92 12.71 -0.06
C THR A 40 -8.57 13.41 -0.20
N ASP A 41 -8.32 14.45 0.59
CA ASP A 41 -7.06 15.20 0.54
C ASP A 41 -5.84 14.26 0.66
N ASP A 42 -5.90 13.30 1.60
CA ASP A 42 -4.87 12.28 1.79
C ASP A 42 -4.66 11.37 0.57
N LEU A 43 -5.74 10.99 -0.12
CA LEU A 43 -5.66 10.15 -1.32
C LEU A 43 -5.13 10.95 -2.52
N GLN A 44 -5.52 12.21 -2.64
CA GLN A 44 -5.07 13.09 -3.71
C GLN A 44 -3.55 13.31 -3.63
N ASP A 45 -3.03 13.57 -2.43
CA ASP A 45 -1.60 13.68 -2.18
C ASP A 45 -0.85 12.39 -2.51
N LEU A 46 -1.40 11.23 -2.12
CA LEU A 46 -0.82 9.93 -2.43
C LEU A 46 -0.80 9.65 -3.94
N VAL A 47 -1.87 9.96 -4.66
CA VAL A 47 -1.96 9.75 -6.12
C VAL A 47 -1.01 10.69 -6.86
N GLN A 48 -0.87 11.93 -6.39
CA GLN A 48 0.08 12.89 -6.94
C GLN A 48 1.53 12.42 -6.73
N ASN A 49 1.89 12.04 -5.50
CA ASN A 49 3.22 11.53 -5.17
C ASN A 49 3.55 10.23 -5.93
N ALA A 50 2.56 9.35 -6.10
CA ALA A 50 2.69 8.13 -6.88
C ALA A 50 2.90 8.37 -8.39
N GLY A 51 2.49 9.54 -8.90
CA GLY A 51 2.75 9.97 -10.28
C GLY A 51 4.05 10.76 -10.45
N SER A 52 4.62 11.27 -9.36
CA SER A 52 5.85 12.06 -9.38
C SER A 52 7.08 11.19 -9.67
N THR A 53 7.99 11.69 -10.49
CA THR A 53 9.31 11.11 -10.78
C THR A 53 10.42 11.66 -9.88
N THR A 54 10.11 12.68 -9.09
CA THR A 54 11.02 13.32 -8.14
C THR A 54 10.75 12.83 -6.73
N GLU A 55 11.80 12.43 -6.02
CA GLU A 55 11.74 12.15 -4.58
C GLU A 55 11.32 13.41 -3.85
N VAL A 56 10.15 13.38 -3.20
CA VAL A 56 9.63 14.53 -2.46
C VAL A 56 10.34 14.56 -1.11
N GLU A 57 11.03 15.67 -0.81
CA GLU A 57 11.93 15.84 0.34
C GLU A 57 11.24 15.60 1.71
N ASN A 58 9.90 15.64 1.77
CA ASN A 58 9.09 15.50 2.98
C ASN A 58 8.05 14.35 2.94
N GLY A 59 8.12 13.42 1.96
CA GLY A 59 7.05 12.44 1.72
C GLY A 59 7.51 11.03 1.34
N TRP A 60 6.55 10.11 1.24
CA TRP A 60 6.79 8.76 0.70
C TRP A 60 7.23 8.84 -0.76
N ASP A 61 8.18 8.00 -1.16
CA ASP A 61 8.57 7.90 -2.57
C ASP A 61 7.38 7.46 -3.46
N SER A 62 7.58 7.60 -4.77
CA SER A 62 6.56 7.32 -5.78
C SER A 62 6.06 5.87 -5.74
N ASP A 63 6.93 4.91 -5.42
CA ASP A 63 6.57 3.50 -5.37
C ASP A 63 5.83 3.16 -4.09
N MET A 64 6.26 3.70 -2.96
CA MET A 64 5.58 3.54 -1.69
C MET A 64 4.21 4.22 -1.69
N SER A 65 4.10 5.41 -2.29
CA SER A 65 2.82 6.10 -2.47
C SER A 65 1.86 5.26 -3.32
N SER A 66 2.35 4.68 -4.44
CA SER A 66 1.51 3.81 -5.27
C SER A 66 1.15 2.49 -4.58
N ILE A 67 2.00 1.92 -3.72
CA ILE A 67 1.64 0.76 -2.90
C ILE A 67 0.53 1.11 -1.90
N LYS A 68 0.59 2.29 -1.26
CA LYS A 68 -0.46 2.71 -0.32
C LYS A 68 -1.81 2.91 -1.04
N VAL A 69 -1.79 3.45 -2.25
CA VAL A 69 -2.98 3.53 -3.11
C VAL A 69 -3.48 2.12 -3.47
N LEU A 70 -2.60 1.18 -3.81
CA LEU A 70 -2.98 -0.21 -4.06
C LEU A 70 -3.65 -0.84 -2.83
N VAL A 71 -3.08 -0.68 -1.63
CA VAL A 71 -3.68 -1.19 -0.38
C VAL A 71 -5.05 -0.59 -0.14
N HIS A 72 -5.23 0.70 -0.44
CA HIS A 72 -6.53 1.37 -0.32
C HIS A 72 -7.57 0.85 -1.33
N LEU A 73 -7.13 0.40 -2.51
CA LEU A 73 -7.99 -0.24 -3.53
C LEU A 73 -8.38 -1.68 -3.18
N LEU A 74 -7.57 -2.38 -2.38
CA LEU A 74 -7.89 -3.73 -1.96
C LEU A 74 -9.11 -3.71 -1.04
N PRO A 75 -10.10 -4.60 -1.25
CA PRO A 75 -11.17 -4.74 -0.28
C PRO A 75 -10.54 -5.06 1.08
N PRO A 76 -11.08 -4.50 2.19
CA PRO A 76 -10.61 -4.87 3.52
C PRO A 76 -10.66 -6.39 3.62
N SER A 77 -9.47 -6.99 3.82
CA SER A 77 -9.22 -8.43 3.70
C SER A 77 -10.39 -9.25 4.25
N THR A 78 -10.95 -10.12 3.40
CA THR A 78 -11.94 -11.14 3.78
C THR A 78 -11.27 -12.34 4.47
N GLN A 79 -10.21 -12.13 5.26
CA GLN A 79 -9.81 -13.07 6.30
C GLN A 79 -10.90 -13.09 7.39
N GLY A 80 -12.01 -13.73 7.04
CA GLY A 80 -13.28 -13.57 7.72
C GLY A 80 -14.36 -14.46 7.15
N ARG A 81 -14.06 -15.75 6.90
CA ARG A 81 -15.05 -16.74 7.36
C ARG A 81 -15.03 -16.63 8.88
N LYS A 82 -15.99 -15.83 9.38
CA LYS A 82 -16.19 -15.28 10.73
C LYS A 82 -15.64 -13.85 10.87
N ARG A 83 -16.57 -12.89 10.87
CA ARG A 83 -16.36 -11.49 11.26
C ARG A 83 -15.61 -11.45 12.60
N PRO A 84 -14.33 -11.01 12.66
CA PRO A 84 -13.77 -10.58 13.92
C PRO A 84 -14.48 -9.27 14.26
N GLY A 85 -14.95 -9.10 15.49
CA GLY A 85 -15.48 -7.81 15.95
C GLY A 85 -14.45 -6.71 15.69
N LYS A 86 -14.93 -5.48 15.44
CA LYS A 86 -14.07 -4.30 15.25
C LYS A 86 -13.04 -4.24 16.38
N LEU A 87 -11.76 -4.37 16.03
CA LEU A 87 -10.64 -4.18 16.96
C LEU A 87 -10.71 -2.75 17.49
N SER A 88 -10.79 -2.58 18.80
CA SER A 88 -10.82 -1.24 19.40
C SER A 88 -9.46 -0.56 19.28
N ALA A 89 -9.45 0.78 19.29
CA ALA A 89 -8.21 1.58 19.24
C ALA A 89 -7.22 1.20 20.36
N ARG A 90 -7.73 0.77 21.53
CA ARG A 90 -6.91 0.30 22.65
C ARG A 90 -6.19 -1.01 22.34
N GLN A 91 -6.89 -1.96 21.74
CA GLN A 91 -6.29 -3.24 21.33
C GLN A 91 -5.29 -3.02 20.19
N ALA A 92 -5.60 -2.12 19.24
CA ALA A 92 -4.66 -1.73 18.20
C ALA A 92 -3.36 -1.14 18.78
N SER A 93 -3.45 -0.34 19.86
CA SER A 93 -2.27 0.23 20.53
C SER A 93 -1.40 -0.82 21.24
N GLU A 94 -1.97 -1.93 21.72
CA GLU A 94 -1.23 -3.00 22.40
C GLU A 94 -0.53 -3.95 21.41
N HIS A 95 -1.06 -4.07 20.18
CA HIS A 95 -0.48 -4.90 19.11
C HIS A 95 0.55 -4.18 18.23
N LEU A 96 0.68 -2.85 18.36
CA LEU A 96 1.73 -2.10 17.67
C LEU A 96 3.08 -2.32 18.38
N VAL A 97 3.92 -3.18 17.80
CA VAL A 97 5.33 -3.27 18.15
C VAL A 97 6.01 -1.95 17.77
N LYS A 98 6.36 -1.15 18.77
CA LYS A 98 7.20 0.04 18.59
C LYS A 98 8.64 -0.44 18.36
N PHE A 99 9.13 -0.36 17.13
CA PHE A 99 10.56 -0.33 16.88
C PHE A 99 11.08 1.04 17.31
N LEU A 100 11.59 1.10 18.55
CA LEU A 100 12.47 2.17 18.96
C LEU A 100 13.83 1.95 18.28
N LYS A 101 14.35 3.06 17.76
CA LYS A 101 15.55 3.17 16.93
C LYS A 101 16.82 2.73 17.65
#